data_AF-A0A9Q3P8R3-F1
#
_entry.id   AF-A0A9Q3P8R3-F1
#
_cell.length_a   1.000
_cell.length_b   1.000
_cell.length_c   1.000
_cell.angle_alpha   90.00
_cell.angle_beta   90.00
_cell.angle_gamma   90.00
#
_symmetry.space_group_name_H-M   'P 1'
#
loop_
_entity.id
_entity.type
_entity.pdbx_description
1 polymer ?
#
loop_
_entity_poly.entity_id
_entity_poly.type
_entity_poly.pdbx_seq_one_letter_code
_entity_poly.pdbx_strand_id
1 'polypeptide(L)'
;MPGYETGHWEQLRLYMKRRWLTALPERRYKQSSITQLLKKIQQEGGIRNMTQYKKLIGEYESIINYLKRFQYIQGDINHNQEILASLSSSVQESIYKEIIKDKAMVQALDGGYIIPRWEILKFDIEQDLEAKVLIQQKEFSHAKSQAQTARLEEES
;
A
#
# COMPACT_ATOMS: atom_id res chain seq x y z
N MET A 1 -2.78 34.08 -33.20
CA MET A 1 -1.78 32.99 -32.99
C MET A 1 -0.94 32.87 -34.26
N PRO A 2 0.39 32.71 -34.19
CA PRO A 2 1.22 32.56 -35.39
C PRO A 2 0.76 31.34 -36.21
N GLY A 3 0.57 31.52 -37.51
CA GLY A 3 0.01 30.51 -38.42
C GLY A 3 -1.52 30.48 -38.53
N TYR A 4 -2.27 31.03 -37.56
CA TYR A 4 -3.74 31.15 -37.65
C TYR A 4 -4.14 32.35 -38.53
N GLU A 5 -3.49 33.49 -38.33
CA GLU A 5 -3.76 34.72 -39.09
C GLU A 5 -3.19 34.69 -40.51
N THR A 6 -2.14 33.89 -40.74
CA THR A 6 -1.44 33.76 -42.04
C THR A 6 -1.85 32.51 -42.83
N GLY A 7 -2.75 31.67 -42.31
CA GLY A 7 -3.17 30.43 -42.97
C GLY A 7 -2.07 29.36 -43.10
N HIS A 8 -0.96 29.51 -42.36
CA HIS A 8 0.14 28.55 -42.36
C HIS A 8 -0.14 27.42 -41.36
N TRP A 9 -0.94 26.45 -41.82
CA TRP A 9 -1.41 25.32 -41.03
C TRP A 9 -0.30 24.49 -40.39
N GLU A 10 0.87 24.39 -41.01
CA GLU A 10 2.02 23.66 -40.47
C GLU A 10 2.63 24.36 -39.26
N GLN A 11 2.81 25.70 -39.34
CA GLN A 11 3.23 26.51 -38.19
C GLN A 11 2.20 26.46 -37.07
N LEU A 12 0.91 26.54 -37.39
CA LEU A 12 -0.16 26.44 -36.41
C LEU A 12 -0.14 25.07 -35.71
N ARG A 13 0.00 23.98 -36.46
CA ARG A 13 0.09 22.61 -35.92
C ARG A 13 1.31 22.43 -35.01
N LEU A 14 2.47 22.94 -35.40
CA LEU A 14 3.69 22.94 -34.58
C LEU A 14 3.48 23.74 -33.28
N TYR A 15 2.87 24.92 -33.38
CA TYR A 15 2.60 25.76 -32.22
C TYR A 15 1.58 25.12 -31.27
N MET A 16 0.54 24.46 -31.81
CA MET A 16 -0.44 23.72 -31.01
C MET A 16 0.18 22.51 -30.33
N LYS A 17 0.98 21.73 -31.06
CA LYS A 17 1.78 20.65 -30.45
C LYS A 17 2.69 21.19 -29.36
N ARG A 18 3.33 22.33 -29.58
CA ARG A 18 4.26 22.91 -28.60
C ARG A 18 3.56 23.44 -27.34
N ARG A 19 2.41 24.09 -27.52
CA ARG A 19 1.63 24.70 -26.44
C ARG A 19 0.84 23.67 -25.64
N TRP A 20 0.30 22.64 -26.32
CA TRP A 20 -0.69 21.73 -25.74
C TRP A 20 -0.23 20.26 -25.69
N LEU A 21 0.73 19.83 -26.51
CA LEU A 21 1.26 18.45 -26.49
C LEU A 21 2.65 18.30 -25.86
N THR A 22 3.55 19.30 -25.91
CA THR A 22 4.83 19.20 -25.16
C THR A 22 4.70 19.51 -23.68
N ALA A 23 3.61 20.14 -23.25
CA ALA A 23 3.19 20.08 -21.86
C ALA A 23 2.49 18.73 -21.60
N LEU A 24 3.20 17.62 -21.85
CA LEU A 24 2.84 16.38 -21.16
C LEU A 24 2.93 16.75 -19.67
N PRO A 25 1.83 16.71 -18.89
CA PRO A 25 1.95 16.90 -17.47
C PRO A 25 3.00 15.92 -16.98
N GLU A 26 3.98 16.42 -16.22
CA GLU A 26 5.02 15.57 -15.67
C GLU A 26 4.34 14.34 -15.07
N ARG A 27 4.77 13.15 -15.52
CA ARG A 27 4.10 11.88 -15.19
C ARG A 27 3.90 11.83 -13.68
N ARG A 28 2.63 11.87 -13.25
CA ARG A 28 2.27 11.91 -11.83
C ARG A 28 2.88 10.75 -11.07
N TYR A 29 2.87 9.57 -11.69
CA TYR A 29 3.52 8.37 -11.18
C TYR A 29 4.36 7.69 -12.27
N LYS A 30 5.43 7.03 -11.82
CA LYS A 30 6.32 6.17 -12.61
C LYS A 30 6.21 4.75 -12.08
N GLN A 31 6.71 3.76 -12.82
CA GLN A 31 6.78 2.38 -12.31
C GLN A 31 7.56 2.29 -10.99
N SER A 32 8.63 3.10 -10.84
CA SER A 32 9.42 3.21 -9.62
C SER A 32 8.66 3.83 -8.43
N SER A 33 7.49 4.46 -8.64
CA SER A 33 6.73 5.12 -7.57
C SER A 33 6.25 4.12 -6.52
N ILE A 34 5.96 2.88 -6.91
CA ILE A 34 5.57 1.81 -5.97
C ILE A 34 6.75 1.45 -5.07
N THR A 35 7.92 1.19 -5.66
CA THR A 35 9.13 0.90 -4.91
C THR A 35 9.53 2.05 -3.99
N GLN A 36 9.35 3.30 -4.42
CA GLN A 36 9.62 4.48 -3.60
C GLN A 36 8.64 4.59 -2.42
N LEU A 37 7.34 4.32 -2.65
CA LEU A 37 6.32 4.29 -1.61
C LEU A 37 6.66 3.25 -0.53
N LEU A 38 6.98 2.03 -0.95
CA LEU A 38 7.28 0.92 -0.03
C LEU A 38 8.58 1.18 0.75
N LYS A 39 9.63 1.68 0.09
CA LYS A 39 10.90 2.05 0.76
C LYS A 39 10.70 3.15 1.79
N LYS A 40 9.87 4.16 1.48
CA LYS A 40 9.57 5.24 2.42
C LYS A 40 8.92 4.69 3.69
N ILE A 41 7.94 3.79 3.53
CA ILE A 41 7.25 3.16 4.67
C ILE A 41 8.20 2.28 5.49
N GLN A 42 9.12 1.56 4.83
CA GLN A 42 10.16 0.81 5.53
C GLN A 42 11.06 1.73 6.37
N GLN A 43 11.48 2.87 5.81
CA GLN A 43 12.28 3.87 6.53
C GLN A 43 11.54 4.48 7.72
N GLU A 44 10.22 4.61 7.63
CA GLU A 44 9.35 5.08 8.72
C GLU A 44 9.10 4.00 9.81
N GLY A 45 9.72 2.82 9.68
CA GLY A 45 9.64 1.74 10.68
C GLY A 45 8.54 0.71 10.42
N GLY A 46 8.03 0.67 9.19
CA GLY A 46 7.07 -0.30 8.69
C GLY A 46 5.64 -0.11 9.18
N ILE A 47 4.70 -0.82 8.56
CA ILE A 47 3.28 -0.77 8.92
C ILE A 47 3.01 -1.52 10.22
N ARG A 48 2.39 -0.83 11.18
CA ARG A 48 2.09 -1.36 12.52
C ARG A 48 0.60 -1.34 12.86
N ASN A 49 -0.19 -0.54 12.15
CA ASN A 49 -1.61 -0.35 12.46
C ASN A 49 -2.47 -0.27 11.20
N MET A 50 -3.78 -0.44 11.42
CA MET A 50 -4.78 -0.44 10.36
C MET A 50 -4.85 0.88 9.58
N THR A 51 -4.63 2.02 10.24
CA THR A 51 -4.66 3.34 9.59
C THR A 51 -3.52 3.51 8.58
N GLN A 52 -2.30 3.13 8.97
CA GLN A 52 -1.12 3.11 8.10
C GLN A 52 -1.33 2.15 6.93
N TYR A 53 -1.90 0.97 7.20
CA TYR A 53 -2.20 -0.01 6.17
C TYR A 53 -3.20 0.52 5.13
N LYS A 54 -4.35 1.05 5.57
CA LYS A 54 -5.37 1.65 4.67
C LYS A 54 -4.79 2.78 3.84
N LYS A 55 -3.91 3.60 4.41
CA LYS A 55 -3.20 4.65 3.68
C LYS A 55 -2.27 4.08 2.60
N LEU A 56 -1.47 3.06 2.93
CA LEU A 56 -0.63 2.36 1.94
C LEU A 56 -1.49 1.84 0.78
N ILE A 57 -2.56 1.11 1.08
CA ILE A 57 -3.40 0.49 0.05
C ILE A 57 -4.04 1.54 -0.84
N GLY A 58 -4.57 2.63 -0.27
CA GLY A 58 -5.14 3.73 -1.05
C GLY A 58 -4.12 4.39 -1.99
N GLU A 59 -2.89 4.63 -1.51
CA GLU A 59 -1.81 5.19 -2.35
C GLU A 59 -1.35 4.18 -3.42
N TYR A 60 -1.19 2.91 -3.05
CA TYR A 60 -0.81 1.83 -3.97
C TYR A 60 -1.83 1.65 -5.09
N GLU A 61 -3.12 1.54 -4.77
CA GLU A 61 -4.20 1.40 -5.74
C GLU A 61 -4.30 2.64 -6.65
N SER A 62 -4.13 3.84 -6.09
CA SER A 62 -4.08 5.08 -6.87
C SER A 62 -2.95 5.07 -7.90
N ILE A 63 -1.76 4.61 -7.51
CA ILE A 63 -0.59 4.48 -8.40
C ILE A 63 -0.87 3.43 -9.48
N ILE A 64 -1.33 2.23 -9.11
CA ILE A 64 -1.64 1.15 -10.07
C ILE A 64 -2.71 1.60 -11.06
N ASN A 65 -3.80 2.19 -10.59
CA ASN A 65 -4.90 2.66 -11.44
C ASN A 65 -4.43 3.74 -12.43
N TYR A 66 -3.58 4.67 -11.99
CA TYR A 66 -2.97 5.65 -12.88
C TYR A 66 -2.13 4.95 -13.95
N LEU A 67 -1.22 4.06 -13.56
CA LEU A 67 -0.32 3.39 -14.48
C LEU A 67 -1.06 2.51 -15.50
N LYS A 68 -2.10 1.80 -15.07
CA LYS A 68 -2.99 1.01 -15.93
C LYS A 68 -3.76 1.90 -16.91
N ARG A 69 -4.37 3.00 -16.43
CA ARG A 69 -5.15 3.94 -17.27
C ARG A 69 -4.34 4.52 -18.41
N PHE A 70 -3.06 4.81 -18.18
CA PHE A 70 -2.16 5.35 -19.19
C PHE A 70 -1.38 4.26 -19.95
N GLN A 71 -1.69 2.99 -19.75
CA GLN A 71 -1.03 1.83 -20.38
C GLN A 71 0.50 1.83 -20.19
N TYR A 72 0.98 2.40 -19.09
CA TYR A 72 2.41 2.42 -18.75
C TYR A 72 2.90 1.07 -18.23
N ILE A 73 1.96 0.18 -17.91
CA ILE A 73 2.18 -1.18 -17.44
C ILE A 73 1.25 -2.08 -18.24
N GLN A 74 1.76 -3.23 -18.65
CA GLN A 74 1.01 -4.29 -19.31
C GLN A 74 1.03 -5.52 -18.42
N GLY A 75 -0.15 -6.11 -18.16
CA GLY A 75 -0.30 -7.28 -17.31
C GLY A 75 -0.41 -6.99 -15.81
N ASP A 76 -0.37 -8.07 -15.02
CA ASP A 76 -0.41 -8.02 -13.56
C ASP A 76 0.99 -7.86 -13.00
N ILE A 77 1.23 -6.75 -12.28
CA ILE A 77 2.47 -6.58 -11.55
C ILE A 77 2.33 -7.19 -10.18
N ASN A 78 3.26 -8.08 -9.87
CA ASN A 78 3.40 -8.67 -8.56
C ASN A 78 4.34 -7.80 -7.71
N HIS A 79 3.81 -7.20 -6.65
CA HIS A 79 4.58 -6.50 -5.63
C HIS A 79 4.40 -7.13 -4.24
N ASN A 80 3.96 -8.40 -4.19
CA ASN A 80 3.56 -9.05 -2.94
C ASN A 80 4.72 -9.15 -1.95
N GLN A 81 5.93 -9.44 -2.46
CA GLN A 81 7.12 -9.56 -1.63
C GLN A 81 7.49 -8.21 -1.03
N GLU A 82 7.46 -7.14 -1.83
CA GLU A 82 7.82 -5.80 -1.38
C GLU A 82 6.78 -5.22 -0.41
N ILE A 83 5.49 -5.53 -0.62
CA ILE A 83 4.42 -5.14 0.31
C ILE A 83 4.62 -5.85 1.65
N LEU A 84 4.86 -7.17 1.66
CA LEU A 84 5.17 -7.90 2.89
C LEU A 84 6.40 -7.34 3.59
N ALA A 85 7.47 -7.05 2.85
CA ALA A 85 8.67 -6.45 3.38
C ALA A 85 8.46 -5.04 3.95
N SER A 86 7.37 -4.34 3.58
CA SER A 86 7.03 -3.01 4.12
C SER A 86 6.30 -3.05 5.46
N LEU A 87 5.81 -4.23 5.88
CA LEU A 87 5.17 -4.42 7.18
C LEU A 87 6.22 -4.38 8.28
N SER A 88 5.82 -4.06 9.51
CA SER A 88 6.70 -4.16 10.67
C SER A 88 7.04 -5.63 10.99
N SER A 89 8.20 -5.89 11.60
CA SER A 89 8.65 -7.26 11.91
C SER A 89 7.63 -8.08 12.70
N SER A 90 6.95 -7.45 13.68
CA SER A 90 5.91 -8.11 14.48
C SER A 90 4.71 -8.55 13.64
N VAL A 91 4.28 -7.72 12.68
CA VAL A 91 3.16 -8.04 11.78
C VAL A 91 3.60 -9.09 10.77
N GLN A 92 4.80 -8.97 10.20
CA GLN A 92 5.37 -9.98 9.29
C GLN A 92 5.41 -11.37 9.93
N GLU A 93 5.93 -11.48 11.15
CA GLU A 93 6.00 -12.77 11.86
C GLU A 93 4.63 -13.40 12.10
N SER A 94 3.63 -12.59 12.44
CA SER A 94 2.25 -13.05 12.66
C SER A 94 1.68 -13.64 11.37
N ILE A 95 1.79 -12.87 10.28
CA ILE A 95 1.30 -13.27 8.96
C ILE A 95 2.02 -14.52 8.45
N TYR A 96 3.35 -14.59 8.56
CA TYR A 96 4.07 -15.80 8.12
C TYR A 96 3.64 -17.04 8.90
N LYS A 97 3.37 -16.92 10.20
CA LYS A 97 2.85 -18.03 11.01
C LYS A 97 1.46 -18.46 10.54
N GLU A 98 0.57 -17.52 10.24
CA GLU A 98 -0.77 -17.81 9.72
C GLU A 98 -0.73 -18.46 8.34
N ILE A 99 0.04 -17.90 7.40
CA ILE A 99 0.20 -18.44 6.04
C ILE A 99 0.77 -19.87 6.06
N ILE A 100 1.75 -20.14 6.92
CA ILE A 100 2.34 -21.48 7.06
C ILE A 100 1.30 -22.45 7.67
N LYS A 101 0.57 -22.00 8.70
CA LYS A 101 -0.48 -22.80 9.35
C LYS A 101 -1.58 -23.19 8.37
N ASP A 102 -1.97 -22.26 7.50
CA ASP A 102 -3.02 -22.48 6.51
C ASP A 102 -2.53 -23.21 5.25
N LYS A 103 -1.24 -23.60 5.22
CA LYS A 103 -0.57 -24.28 4.09
C LYS A 103 -0.69 -23.51 2.78
N ALA A 104 -0.83 -22.18 2.86
CA ALA A 104 -0.95 -21.31 1.70
C ALA A 104 0.39 -21.09 1.00
N MET A 105 1.51 -21.36 1.68
CA MET A 105 2.85 -21.34 1.09
C MET A 105 3.18 -22.65 0.38
N VAL A 106 3.41 -22.56 -0.93
CA VAL A 106 3.90 -23.69 -1.73
C VAL A 106 5.42 -23.69 -1.67
N GLN A 107 6.00 -24.83 -1.31
CA GLN A 107 7.44 -25.01 -1.40
C GLN A 107 7.85 -25.12 -2.87
N ALA A 108 8.74 -24.25 -3.31
CA ALA A 108 9.31 -24.28 -4.64
C ALA A 108 10.38 -25.37 -4.74
N LEU A 109 10.72 -25.75 -5.98
CA LEU A 109 11.69 -26.81 -6.28
C LEU A 109 13.10 -26.51 -5.74
N ASP A 110 13.43 -25.24 -5.59
CA ASP A 110 14.68 -24.72 -5.02
C ASP A 110 14.72 -24.76 -3.49
N GLY A 111 13.65 -25.24 -2.85
CA GLY A 111 13.49 -25.25 -1.39
C GLY A 111 13.03 -23.92 -0.80
N GLY A 112 12.81 -22.89 -1.64
CA GLY A 112 12.21 -21.63 -1.25
C GLY A 112 10.69 -21.75 -1.04
N TYR A 113 10.06 -20.68 -0.54
CA TYR A 113 8.60 -20.59 -0.41
C TYR A 113 8.04 -19.58 -1.39
N ILE A 114 7.03 -20.00 -2.14
CA ILE A 114 6.26 -19.13 -3.03
C ILE A 114 5.28 -18.35 -2.16
N ILE A 115 5.38 -17.03 -2.21
CA ILE A 115 4.45 -16.14 -1.52
C ILE A 115 3.06 -16.27 -2.17
N PRO A 116 1.98 -16.40 -1.37
CA PRO A 116 0.63 -16.51 -1.91
C PRO A 116 0.19 -15.26 -2.67
N ARG A 117 -0.96 -15.39 -3.35
CA ARG A 117 -1.55 -14.30 -4.14
C ARG A 117 -1.95 -13.11 -3.27
N TRP A 118 -2.06 -11.94 -3.91
CA TRP A 118 -2.35 -10.68 -3.22
C TRP A 118 -3.65 -10.75 -2.42
N GLU A 119 -4.67 -11.44 -2.92
CA GLU A 119 -5.98 -11.55 -2.27
C GLU A 119 -5.89 -12.26 -0.91
N ILE A 120 -5.04 -13.28 -0.82
CA ILE A 120 -4.79 -14.04 0.42
C ILE A 120 -4.02 -13.14 1.39
N LEU A 121 -2.92 -12.52 0.93
CA LEU A 121 -2.11 -11.63 1.76
C LEU A 121 -2.92 -10.46 2.32
N LYS A 122 -3.76 -9.84 1.49
CA LYS A 122 -4.62 -8.72 1.89
C LYS A 122 -5.54 -9.13 3.04
N PHE A 123 -6.16 -10.30 2.93
CA PHE A 123 -7.05 -10.84 3.95
C PHE A 123 -6.31 -11.10 5.27
N ASP A 124 -5.17 -11.78 5.22
CA ASP A 124 -4.38 -12.12 6.41
C ASP A 124 -3.85 -10.86 7.12
N ILE A 125 -3.34 -9.88 6.36
CA ILE A 125 -2.88 -8.60 6.92
C ILE A 125 -4.03 -7.85 7.59
N GLU A 126 -5.20 -7.80 6.96
CA GLU A 126 -6.38 -7.13 7.52
C GLU A 126 -6.82 -7.80 8.82
N GLN A 127 -6.90 -9.14 8.85
CA GLN A 127 -7.26 -9.90 10.05
C GLN A 127 -6.26 -9.69 11.20
N ASP A 128 -4.95 -9.78 10.95
CA ASP A 128 -3.93 -9.58 12.00
C ASP A 128 -4.01 -8.16 12.59
N LEU A 129 -4.17 -7.15 11.74
CA LEU A 129 -4.28 -5.75 12.19
C LEU A 129 -5.59 -5.50 12.94
N GLU A 130 -6.71 -6.08 12.52
CA GLU A 130 -7.99 -6.01 13.24
C GLU A 130 -7.89 -6.71 14.60
N ALA A 131 -7.30 -7.89 14.66
CA ALA A 131 -7.10 -8.63 15.90
C ALA A 131 -6.28 -7.80 16.91
N LYS A 132 -5.19 -7.16 16.46
CA LYS A 132 -4.39 -6.26 17.30
C LYS A 132 -5.20 -5.08 17.84
N VAL A 133 -6.08 -4.49 17.04
CA VAL A 133 -6.96 -3.39 17.49
C VAL A 133 -7.95 -3.89 18.55
N LEU A 134 -8.55 -5.07 18.35
CA LEU A 134 -9.49 -5.65 19.31
C LEU A 134 -8.82 -6.02 20.64
N ILE A 135 -7.60 -6.57 20.60
CA ILE A 135 -6.82 -6.88 21.80
C ILE A 135 -6.54 -5.61 22.60
N GLN A 136 -6.08 -4.55 21.94
CA GLN A 136 -5.84 -3.26 22.58
C GLN A 136 -7.11 -2.72 23.25
N GLN A 137 -8.25 -2.75 22.56
CA GLN A 137 -9.52 -2.30 23.12
C GLN A 137 -9.94 -3.09 24.38
N LYS A 138 -9.76 -4.42 24.36
CA LYS A 138 -10.02 -5.27 25.52
C LYS A 138 -9.11 -4.90 26.70
N GLU A 139 -7.81 -4.74 26.46
CA GLU A 139 -6.85 -4.33 27.50
C GLU A 139 -7.22 -2.97 28.11
N PHE A 140 -7.59 -1.99 27.28
CA PHE A 140 -8.06 -0.69 27.77
C PHE A 140 -9.34 -0.81 28.61
N SER A 141 -10.28 -1.65 28.20
CA SER A 141 -11.52 -1.85 28.96
C SER A 141 -11.25 -2.50 30.33
N HIS A 142 -10.38 -3.51 30.38
CA HIS A 142 -9.97 -4.17 31.62
C HIS A 142 -9.25 -3.21 32.58
N ALA A 143 -8.30 -2.42 32.06
CA ALA A 143 -7.58 -1.43 32.86
C ALA A 143 -8.53 -0.38 33.45
N LYS A 144 -9.54 0.07 32.68
CA LYS A 144 -10.54 1.02 33.17
C LYS A 144 -11.39 0.42 34.29
N SER A 145 -11.82 -0.83 34.16
CA SER A 145 -12.56 -1.54 35.22
C SER A 145 -11.74 -1.69 36.50
N GLN A 146 -10.46 -2.07 36.40
CA GLN A 146 -9.56 -2.21 37.55
C GLN A 146 -9.28 -0.87 38.25
N ALA A 147 -9.11 0.20 37.47
CA ALA A 147 -8.93 1.54 38.04
C ALA A 147 -10.19 2.03 38.77
N GLN A 148 -11.38 1.60 38.34
CA GLN A 148 -12.64 1.97 38.96
C GLN A 148 -12.90 1.18 40.25
N THR A 149 -12.53 -0.11 40.30
CA THR A 149 -12.60 -0.90 41.54
C THR A 149 -11.61 -0.40 42.59
N ALA A 150 -10.38 -0.08 42.19
CA ALA A 150 -9.36 0.44 43.12
C ALA A 150 -9.77 1.79 43.75
N ARG A 151 -10.43 2.67 43.00
CA ARG A 151 -10.94 3.96 43.53
C ARG A 151 -12.07 3.78 44.54
N LEU A 152 -12.95 2.79 44.33
CA LEU A 152 -14.04 2.49 45.26
C LEU A 152 -13.51 1.90 46.57
N GLU A 153 -12.40 1.16 46.51
CA GLU A 153 -11.73 0.60 47.69
C GLU A 153 -10.96 1.66 48.50
N GLU A 154 -10.48 2.74 47.87
CA GLU A 154 -9.81 3.86 48.57
C GLU A 154 -10.81 4.84 49.25
N GLU A 155 -12.06 4.87 48.80
CA GLU A 155 -13.12 5.72 49.35
C GLU A 155 -13.95 5.05 50.46
N SER A 156 -13.67 3.77 50.77
CA SER A 156 -14.37 2.94 51.78
C SER A 156 -13.56 2.79 53.06
#